data_AF-A0A062HFY2-F1
#
_entry.id   AF-A0A062HFY2-F1
#
_cell.length_a   1.000
_cell.length_b   1.000
_cell.length_c   1.000
_cell.angle_alpha   90.00
_cell.angle_beta   90.00
_cell.angle_gamma   90.00
#
_symmetry.space_group_name_H-M   'P 1'
#
loop_
_entity.id
_entity.type
_entity.pdbx_description
1 polymer ?
#
loop_
_entity_poly.entity_id
_entity_poly.type
_entity_poly.pdbx_seq_one_letter_code
_entity_poly.pdbx_strand_id
1 'polypeptide(L)'
;MNGVLGGTKTYGSDRTIQMNDRVYQAFLQQKSLNNGKSEFVFCNRDGGPLDYRLVNKRVWHPILRFLGLKSRRAYQTRHTAATLWRACKLFCV
;
A
#
# COMPACT_ATOMS: atom_id res chain seq x y z
N MET A 1 -6.05 -13.07 7.09
CA MET A 1 -5.18 -13.88 6.21
C MET A 1 -3.82 -13.85 6.84
N ASN A 2 -3.34 -15.00 7.30
CA ASN A 2 -1.99 -15.14 7.82
C ASN A 2 -1.10 -15.34 6.58
N GLY A 3 -0.52 -14.25 6.09
CA GLY A 3 0.31 -14.25 4.88
C GLY A 3 1.65 -14.90 5.20
N VAL A 4 1.82 -16.15 4.79
CA VAL A 4 3.14 -16.79 4.74
C VAL A 4 3.92 -16.11 3.62
N LEU A 5 5.14 -15.66 3.91
CA LEU A 5 6.09 -15.21 2.89
C LEU A 5 6.44 -16.42 2.01
N GLY A 6 5.77 -16.53 0.87
CA GLY A 6 5.98 -17.58 -0.10
C GLY A 6 5.82 -17.02 -1.50
N GLY A 7 6.57 -17.58 -2.45
CA GLY A 7 6.49 -17.21 -3.87
C GLY A 7 5.07 -17.23 -4.40
N THR A 8 4.79 -16.34 -5.35
CA THR A 8 3.51 -16.21 -6.05
C THR A 8 3.06 -17.58 -6.57
N LYS A 9 1.89 -18.06 -6.10
CA LYS A 9 1.34 -19.36 -6.51
C LYS A 9 0.97 -19.45 -8.00
N THR A 10 1.09 -18.38 -8.79
CA THR A 10 0.85 -18.39 -10.23
C THR A 10 1.50 -17.16 -10.90
N TYR A 11 2.27 -17.37 -11.97
CA TYR A 11 2.94 -16.32 -12.79
C TYR A 11 2.00 -15.20 -13.27
N GLY A 12 0.69 -15.45 -13.37
CA GLY A 12 -0.31 -14.43 -13.75
C GLY A 12 -0.63 -13.36 -12.69
N SER A 13 -0.07 -13.49 -11.48
CA SER A 13 -0.22 -12.51 -10.41
C SER A 13 0.83 -11.41 -10.43
N ASP A 14 1.95 -11.65 -11.14
CA ASP A 14 3.00 -10.65 -11.32
C ASP A 14 2.55 -9.67 -12.39
N ARG A 15 2.44 -8.40 -11.99
CA ARG A 15 1.98 -7.32 -12.86
C ARG A 15 2.84 -6.09 -12.64
N THR A 16 3.37 -5.55 -13.72
CA THR A 16 4.01 -4.25 -13.70
C THR A 16 2.94 -3.17 -13.66
N ILE A 17 2.99 -2.30 -12.65
CA ILE A 17 2.07 -1.18 -12.48
C ILE A 17 2.89 0.09 -12.70
N GLN A 18 2.45 0.92 -13.64
CA GLN A 18 3.04 2.25 -13.86
C GLN A 18 2.81 3.11 -12.61
N MET A 19 3.87 3.65 -12.04
CA MET A 19 3.79 4.51 -10.85
C MET A 19 3.90 5.98 -11.26
N ASN A 20 3.07 6.84 -10.67
CA ASN A 20 3.23 8.28 -10.77
C ASN A 20 4.48 8.72 -9.96
N ASP A 21 5.19 9.74 -10.43
CA ASP A 21 6.35 10.33 -9.76
C ASP A 21 6.12 10.60 -8.27
N ARG A 22 4.93 11.08 -7.88
CA ARG A 22 4.60 11.31 -6.46
C ARG A 22 4.65 10.04 -5.63
N VAL A 23 4.18 8.92 -6.19
CA VAL A 23 4.19 7.61 -5.53
C VAL A 23 5.62 7.09 -5.46
N TYR A 24 6.40 7.25 -6.53
CA TYR A 24 7.80 6.86 -6.57
C TYR A 24 8.64 7.61 -5.52
N GLN A 25 8.49 8.93 -5.42
CA GLN A 25 9.17 9.75 -4.42
C GLN A 25 8.79 9.36 -2.98
N ALA A 26 7.50 9.07 -2.73
CA ALA A 26 7.05 8.59 -1.42
C ALA A 26 7.70 7.24 -1.05
N PHE A 27 7.87 6.33 -2.02
CA PHE A 27 8.58 5.07 -1.78
C PHE A 27 10.07 5.28 -1.51
N LEU A 28 10.74 6.19 -2.23
CA LEU A 28 12.14 6.52 -1.98
C LEU A 28 12.34 7.10 -0.57
N GLN A 29 11.47 8.02 -0.15
CA GLN A 29 11.49 8.57 1.21
C GLN A 29 11.23 7.49 2.26
N GLN A 30 10.27 6.61 2.02
CA GLN A 30 9.99 5.50 2.95
C GLN A 30 11.18 4.53 3.04
N LYS A 31 11.82 4.24 1.91
CA LYS A 31 13.01 3.39 1.85
C LYS A 31 14.18 4.01 2.59
N SER A 32 14.42 5.32 2.44
CA SER A 32 15.50 6.00 3.16
C SER A 32 15.27 6.03 4.69
N LEU A 33 14.01 6.12 5.14
CA LEU A 33 13.65 6.04 6.57
C LEU A 33 13.83 4.63 7.16
N ASN A 34 13.64 3.59 6.34
CA ASN A 34 13.77 2.20 6.75
C ASN A 34 15.15 1.59 6.43
N ASN A 35 16.07 2.33 5.81
CA ASN A 35 17.36 1.83 5.33
C ASN A 35 18.15 1.16 6.47
N GLY A 36 18.27 -0.17 6.39
CA GLY A 36 19.05 -1.01 7.30
C GLY A 36 18.26 -1.77 8.37
N LYS A 37 16.95 -1.53 8.54
CA LYS A 37 16.15 -2.19 9.59
C LYS A 37 15.40 -3.45 9.14
N SER A 38 15.17 -3.60 7.84
CA SER A 38 14.39 -4.73 7.29
C SER A 38 14.49 -4.77 5.75
N GLU A 39 14.24 -5.95 5.18
CA GLU A 39 14.22 -6.22 3.73
C GLU A 39 12.95 -5.65 3.05
N PHE A 40 11.94 -5.23 3.82
CA PHE A 40 10.68 -4.70 3.28
C PHE A 40 10.72 -3.16 3.12
N VAL A 41 9.97 -2.64 2.13
CA VAL A 41 9.74 -1.19 2.00
C VAL A 41 8.84 -0.67 3.12
N PHE A 42 7.87 -1.48 3.55
CA PHE A 42 7.02 -1.22 4.71
C PHE A 42 7.23 -2.28 5.78
N CYS A 43 7.68 -1.84 6.94
CA CYS A 43 8.07 -2.71 8.04
C CYS A 43 7.25 -2.34 9.26
N ASN A 44 7.01 -3.32 10.13
CA ASN A 44 6.61 -3.00 11.49
C ASN A 44 7.82 -2.43 12.27
N ARG A 45 7.58 -1.88 13.45
CA ARG A 45 8.63 -1.29 14.31
C ARG A 45 9.78 -2.26 14.63
N ASP A 46 9.48 -3.56 14.63
CA ASP A 46 10.42 -4.66 14.90
C ASP A 46 11.10 -5.21 13.62
N GLY A 47 10.94 -4.55 12.47
CA GLY A 47 11.53 -4.98 11.19
C GLY A 47 10.81 -6.16 10.51
N GLY A 48 9.75 -6.70 11.11
CA GLY A 48 8.92 -7.75 10.50
C GLY A 48 7.94 -7.23 9.42
N PRO A 49 7.22 -8.15 8.75
CA PRO A 49 6.24 -7.80 7.74
C PRO A 49 5.10 -6.96 8.33
N LEU A 50 4.60 -6.02 7.54
CA LEU A 50 3.52 -5.13 7.93
C LEU A 50 2.18 -5.90 8.12
N ASP A 51 1.61 -5.87 9.33
CA ASP A 51 0.28 -6.44 9.57
C ASP A 51 -0.83 -5.49 9.09
N TYR A 52 -1.51 -5.90 8.01
CA TYR A 52 -2.65 -5.19 7.43
C TYR A 52 -3.77 -4.86 8.43
N ARG A 53 -4.03 -5.73 9.42
CA ARG A 53 -5.07 -5.48 10.44
C ARG A 53 -4.67 -4.34 11.37
N LEU A 54 -3.38 -4.31 11.76
CA LEU A 54 -2.84 -3.27 12.62
C LEU A 54 -2.82 -1.92 11.90
N VAL A 55 -2.42 -1.91 10.62
CA VAL A 55 -2.44 -0.71 9.77
C VAL A 55 -3.85 -0.13 9.66
N ASN A 56 -4.86 -0.98 9.41
CA ASN A 56 -6.24 -0.50 9.36
C ASN A 56 -6.65 0.17 10.67
N LYS A 57 -6.36 -0.46 11.81
CA LYS A 57 -6.79 0.05 13.13
C LYS A 57 -5.99 1.27 13.60
N ARG A 58 -4.66 1.29 13.42
CA ARG A 58 -3.76 2.29 14.00
C ARG A 58 -3.42 3.45 13.07
N VAL A 59 -3.50 3.25 11.76
CA VAL A 59 -3.13 4.27 10.78
C VAL A 59 -4.37 4.73 10.03
N TRP A 60 -5.09 3.79 9.42
CA TRP A 60 -6.18 4.12 8.50
C TRP A 60 -7.39 4.77 9.18
N HIS A 61 -7.96 4.13 10.21
CA HIS A 61 -9.13 4.71 10.91
C HIS A 61 -8.82 6.04 11.62
N PRO A 62 -7.65 6.21 12.27
CA PRO A 62 -7.28 7.50 12.84
C PRO A 62 -7.15 8.61 11.80
N ILE A 63 -6.53 8.34 10.64
CA ILE A 63 -6.43 9.34 9.55
C ILE A 63 -7.82 9.70 9.02
N LEU A 64 -8.71 8.72 8.81
CA LEU A 64 -10.07 9.00 8.37
C LEU A 64 -10.83 9.88 9.38
N ARG A 65 -10.68 9.59 10.69
CA ARG A 65 -11.30 10.40 11.74
C ARG A 65 -10.72 11.82 11.77
N PHE A 66 -9.40 11.95 11.65
CA PHE A 66 -8.72 13.25 11.61
C PHE A 66 -9.19 14.10 10.42
N LEU A 67 -9.38 13.48 9.26
CA LEU A 67 -9.89 14.14 8.05
C LEU A 67 -11.43 14.31 8.02
N GLY A 68 -12.15 13.88 9.08
CA GLY A 68 -13.62 13.93 9.12
C GLY A 68 -14.32 13.01 8.11
N LEU A 69 -13.64 12.00 7.58
CA LEU A 69 -14.16 11.08 6.57
C LEU A 69 -14.90 9.90 7.23
N LYS A 70 -15.95 9.41 6.54
CA LYS A 70 -16.67 8.19 6.95
C LYS A 70 -15.71 7.00 7.06
N SER A 71 -15.84 6.25 8.15
CA SER A 71 -15.05 5.04 8.38
C SER A 71 -15.29 4.02 7.26
N ARG A 72 -14.21 3.63 6.58
CA ARG A 72 -14.23 2.63 5.51
C ARG A 72 -13.03 1.71 5.66
N ARG A 73 -13.10 0.48 5.14
CA ARG A 73 -11.95 -0.43 5.14
C ARG A 73 -10.91 0.02 4.10
N ALA A 74 -9.61 -0.09 4.38
CA ALA A 74 -8.57 0.30 3.42
C ALA A 74 -8.67 -0.46 2.08
N TYR A 75 -9.20 -1.68 2.09
CA TYR A 75 -9.47 -2.44 0.87
C TYR A 75 -10.47 -1.74 -0.07
N GLN A 76 -11.44 -0.98 0.46
CA GLN A 76 -12.40 -0.24 -0.37
C GLN A 76 -11.72 0.85 -1.20
N THR A 77 -10.66 1.46 -0.65
CA THR A 77 -9.84 2.44 -1.39
C THR A 77 -9.15 1.83 -2.61
N ARG A 78 -8.86 0.51 -2.61
CA ARG A 78 -8.36 -0.18 -3.82
C ARG A 78 -9.41 -0.19 -4.93
N HIS A 79 -10.68 -0.39 -4.60
CA HIS A 79 -11.76 -0.35 -5.58
C HIS A 79 -11.98 1.06 -6.13
N THR A 80 -11.91 2.08 -5.26
CA THR A 80 -11.95 3.48 -5.69
C THR A 80 -10.75 3.81 -6.59
N ALA A 81 -9.54 3.41 -6.21
CA ALA A 81 -8.34 3.62 -7.01
C ALA A 81 -8.41 2.91 -8.37
N ALA A 82 -8.89 1.67 -8.42
CA ALA A 82 -9.07 0.95 -9.68
C ALA A 82 -10.15 1.61 -10.57
N THR A 83 -11.23 2.12 -9.97
CA THR A 83 -12.26 2.87 -10.69
C THR A 83 -11.73 4.19 -11.20
N LEU A 84 -10.98 4.94 -10.37
CA LEU A 84 -10.29 6.16 -10.79
C LEU A 84 -9.28 5.87 -11.88
N TRP A 85 -8.49 4.80 -11.79
CA TRP A 85 -7.55 4.41 -12.83
C TRP A 85 -8.23 4.02 -14.15
N ARG A 86 -9.43 3.42 -14.08
CA ARG A 86 -10.22 3.09 -15.27
C ARG A 86 -10.95 4.29 -15.86
N ALA A 87 -11.50 5.16 -15.00
CA ALA A 87 -12.27 6.33 -15.40
C ALA A 87 -11.35 7.47 -15.87
N CYS A 88 -10.22 7.65 -15.18
CA CYS A 88 -9.15 8.55 -15.54
C CYS A 88 -8.23 7.80 -16.50
N LYS A 89 -8.57 7.79 -17.79
CA LYS A 89 -7.63 7.45 -18.89
C LYS A 89 -6.48 8.49 -18.99
N LEU A 90 -5.89 8.93 -17.88
CA LEU A 90 -4.69 9.73 -17.90
C LEU A 90 -3.50 8.78 -17.72
N PHE A 91 -2.62 8.75 -18.71
CA PHE A 91 -1.50 7.82 -18.93
C PHE A 91 -1.86 6.48 -19.57
N CYS A 92 -2.45 6.57 -20.76
CA CYS A 92 -2.08 5.67 -21.84
C CYS A 92 -1.42 6.54 -22.92
N VAL A 93 -0.10 6.69 -22.82
CA VAL A 93 0.81 7.00 -23.93
C VAL A 93 1.92 5.98 -23.84
#